data_AF-A0A257UDA6-F1
#
_entry.id   AF-A0A257UDA6-F1
#
_cell.length_a   1.000
_cell.length_b   1.000
_cell.length_c   1.000
_cell.angle_alpha   90.00
_cell.angle_beta   90.00
_cell.angle_gamma   90.00
#
_symmetry.space_group_name_H-M   'P 1'
#
loop_
_entity.id
_entity.type
_entity.pdbx_description
1 polymer ?
#
loop_
_entity_poly.entity_id
_entity_poly.type
_entity_poly.pdbx_seq_one_letter_code
_entity_poly.pdbx_strand_id
1 'polypeptide(L)' 'MPKGTIKKLVQDKGFGFIKQQGGQDVFFHTSVVTGGQYDDLTEGQEVEFTLDQGGGGKGKGPKAASVTPV' A
#
# COMPACT_ATOMS: atom_id res chain seq x y z
N MET A 1 0.74 2.28 -13.70
CA MET A 1 1.18 2.13 -12.30
C MET A 1 0.98 0.67 -11.91
N PRO A 2 1.82 0.05 -11.05
CA PRO A 2 1.57 -1.30 -10.57
C PRO A 2 0.23 -1.37 -9.82
N LYS A 3 -0.50 -2.45 -10.04
CA LYS A 3 -1.76 -2.76 -9.38
C LYS A 3 -1.56 -3.87 -8.35
N GLY A 4 -2.37 -3.83 -7.29
CA GLY A 4 -2.37 -4.86 -6.26
C GLY A 4 -3.70 -4.88 -5.52
N THR A 5 -3.78 -5.74 -4.53
CA THR A 5 -4.97 -5.84 -3.66
C THR A 5 -4.58 -5.55 -2.22
N ILE A 6 -5.44 -4.87 -1.47
CA ILE A 6 -5.24 -4.67 -0.04
C ILE A 6 -5.23 -6.05 0.64
N LYS A 7 -4.09 -6.42 1.20
CA LYS A 7 -3.91 -7.69 1.91
C LYS A 7 -4.36 -7.57 3.36
N LYS A 8 -4.02 -6.44 3.98
CA LYS A 8 -4.28 -6.20 5.40
C LYS A 8 -4.31 -4.71 5.69
N LEU A 9 -5.26 -4.30 6.52
CA LEU A 9 -5.31 -2.97 7.11
C LEU A 9 -5.09 -3.09 8.62
N VAL A 10 -4.28 -2.20 9.17
CA VAL A 10 -4.08 -2.06 10.62
C VAL A 10 -4.53 -0.65 10.97
N GLN A 11 -5.86 -0.48 11.04
CA GLN A 11 -6.50 0.83 11.22
C GLN A 11 -6.01 1.54 12.48
N ASP A 12 -5.88 0.80 13.59
CA ASP A 12 -5.35 1.33 14.86
C ASP A 12 -3.95 1.95 14.75
N LYS A 13 -3.18 1.53 13.74
CA LYS A 13 -1.79 1.99 13.52
C LYS A 13 -1.64 2.83 12.24
N GLY A 14 -2.71 3.05 11.48
CA GLY A 14 -2.70 3.88 10.26
C GLY A 14 -1.81 3.33 9.13
N PHE A 15 -1.68 2.01 8.98
CA PHE A 15 -0.91 1.43 7.88
C PHE A 15 -1.52 0.15 7.33
N GLY A 16 -1.08 -0.28 6.15
CA GLY A 16 -1.52 -1.53 5.55
C GLY A 16 -0.46 -2.17 4.66
N PHE A 17 -0.85 -3.30 4.07
CA PHE A 17 -0.05 -4.03 3.11
C PHE A 17 -0.84 -4.30 1.84
N ILE A 18 -0.17 -4.15 0.69
CA ILE A 18 -0.71 -4.45 -0.63
C ILE A 18 -0.03 -5.72 -1.13
N LYS A 19 -0.85 -6.69 -1.55
CA LYS A 19 -0.38 -7.88 -2.26
C LYS A 19 -0.25 -7.54 -3.74
N GLN A 20 0.97 -7.62 -4.26
CA GLN A 20 1.26 -7.50 -5.70
C GLN A 20 1.38 -8.88 -6.35
N GLN A 21 1.18 -8.97 -7.67
CA GLN A 21 1.41 -10.22 -8.40
C GLN A 21 2.91 -10.54 -8.45
N GLY A 22 3.31 -11.65 -7.84
CA GLY A 22 4.66 -12.22 -8.02
C GLY A 22 5.77 -11.54 -7.22
N GLY A 23 5.46 -10.81 -6.15
CA GLY A 23 6.46 -10.10 -5.34
C GLY A 23 6.19 -10.12 -3.83
N GLN A 24 7.05 -9.43 -3.08
CA GLN A 24 6.85 -9.18 -1.65
C GLN A 24 5.66 -8.25 -1.41
N ASP A 25 5.01 -8.37 -0.26
CA ASP A 25 3.95 -7.43 0.12
C ASP A 25 4.52 -6.01 0.24
N VAL A 26 3.77 -5.04 -0.27
CA VAL A 26 4.16 -3.63 -0.28
C VAL A 26 3.54 -2.95 0.93
N PHE A 27 4.37 -2.38 1.79
CA PHE A 27 3.92 -1.60 2.93
C PHE A 27 3.43 -0.21 2.47
N PHE A 28 2.34 0.29 3.07
CA PHE A 28 1.92 1.67 2.88
C PHE A 28 1.40 2.28 4.18
N HIS A 29 1.57 3.60 4.33
CA HIS A 29 1.03 4.36 5.45
C HIS A 29 -0.20 5.14 4.98
N THR A 30 -1.15 5.43 5.88
CA THR A 30 -2.36 6.20 5.55
C THR A 30 -2.05 7.54 4.86
N SER A 31 -0.90 8.15 5.16
CA SER A 31 -0.49 9.45 4.59
C SER A 31 -0.21 9.42 3.09
N VAL A 32 -0.06 8.24 2.48
CA VAL A 32 0.19 8.09 1.04
C VAL A 32 -1.07 7.70 0.26
N VAL A 33 -2.22 7.56 0.94
CA VAL A 33 -3.50 7.30 0.29
C VAL A 33 -4.00 8.58 -0.38
N THR A 34 -4.29 8.49 -1.67
CA THR A 34 -4.76 9.60 -2.50
C THR A 34 -6.00 9.17 -3.26
N GLY A 35 -6.86 10.13 -3.64
CA GLY A 35 -8.10 9.83 -4.38
C GLY A 35 -9.20 9.17 -3.53
N GLY A 36 -9.06 9.16 -2.21
CA GLY A 36 -10.03 8.62 -1.25
C GLY A 36 -9.54 8.79 0.19
N GLN A 37 -10.26 8.23 1.16
CA GLN A 37 -9.81 8.14 2.55
C GLN A 37 -9.29 6.73 2.85
N TYR A 38 -8.29 6.62 3.73
CA TYR A 38 -7.76 5.32 4.16
C TYR A 38 -8.82 4.47 4.86
N ASP A 39 -9.72 5.10 5.60
CA ASP A 39 -10.78 4.41 6.35
C ASP A 39 -11.84 3.76 5.44
N ASP A 40 -11.92 4.19 4.18
CA ASP A 40 -12.82 3.60 3.18
C ASP A 40 -12.21 2.36 2.49
N LEU A 41 -10.92 2.08 2.70
CA LEU A 41 -10.26 0.92 2.12
C LEU A 41 -10.75 -0.36 2.79
N THR A 42 -10.87 -1.42 1.99
CA THR A 42 -11.27 -2.76 2.47
C THR A 42 -10.26 -3.83 2.05
N GLU A 43 -10.11 -4.88 2.87
CA GLU A 43 -9.28 -6.03 2.49
C GLU A 43 -9.85 -6.72 1.24
N GLY A 44 -8.97 -7.04 0.29
CA GLY A 44 -9.32 -7.56 -1.03
C GLY A 44 -9.57 -6.50 -2.11
N GLN A 45 -9.68 -5.22 -1.74
CA GLN A 45 -9.90 -4.13 -2.69
C GLN A 45 -8.71 -3.93 -3.63
N GLU A 46 -8.98 -3.72 -4.92
CA GLU A 46 -7.96 -3.36 -5.91
C GLU A 46 -7.49 -1.91 -5.71
N VAL A 47 -6.17 -1.72 -5.75
CA VAL A 47 -5.54 -0.42 -5.64
C VAL A 47 -4.42 -0.29 -6.68
N GLU A 48 -4.24 0.91 -7.19
CA GLU A 48 -3.06 1.33 -7.91
C GLU A 48 -2.07 1.96 -6.94
N PHE A 49 -0.79 1.67 -7.09
CA PHE A 49 0.23 2.25 -6.22
C PHE A 49 1.50 2.57 -6.99
N THR A 50 2.38 3.37 -6.39
CA THR A 50 3.74 3.58 -6.87
C THR A 50 4.72 3.15 -5.79
N LEU A 51 5.87 2.59 -6.17
CA LEU A 51 6.91 2.20 -5.22
C LEU A 51 7.84 3.38 -4.94
N ASP A 52 8.20 3.54 -3.68
CA ASP A 52 9.17 4.54 -3.26
C ASP A 52 10.58 4.12 -3.71
N GLN A 53 11.20 4.93 -4.58
CA GLN A 53 12.54 4.68 -5.12
C GLN A 53 13.67 4.89 -4.08
N GLY A 54 13.37 5.54 -2.94
CA GLY A 54 14.31 5.76 -1.84
C GLY A 54 14.59 4.51 -1.01
N GLY A 55 13.80 3.45 -1.20
CA GLY A 55 14.01 2.13 -0.61
C GLY A 55 13.81 2.11 0.91
N GLY A 56 13.00 1.18 1.41
CA GLY A 56 12.99 0.86 2.83
C GLY A 56 14.44 0.66 3.30
N GLY A 57 14.91 1.55 4.19
CA GLY A 57 16.28 1.54 4.66
C GLY A 57 16.73 0.13 5.05
N LYS A 58 17.95 -0.25 4.64
CA LYS A 58 18.61 -1.56 4.79
C LYS A 58 17.84 -2.52 5.70
N GLY A 59 16.95 -3.33 5.11
CA GLY A 59 16.20 -4.38 5.82
C GLY A 59 14.68 -4.19 5.92
N LYS A 60 14.12 -3.04 5.50
CA LYS A 60 12.66 -2.86 5.39
C LYS A 60 12.22 -3.16 3.95
N GLY A 61 11.21 -4.02 3.79
CA GLY A 61 10.66 -4.43 2.49
C GLY A 61 10.11 -3.27 1.64
N PRO A 62 9.55 -3.56 0.45
CA PRO A 62 9.07 -2.52 -0.47
C PRO A 62 7.98 -1.65 0.18
N LYS A 63 8.04 -0.34 -0.09
CA LYS A 63 7.08 0.66 0.42
C LYS A 63 6.41 1.41 -0.74
N ALA A 64 5.12 1.70 -0.61
CA ALA A 64 4.39 2.54 -1.53
C ALA A 64 4.65 4.04 -1.27
N ALA A 65 4.88 4.80 -2.33
CA ALA A 65 4.94 6.27 -2.32
C ALA A 65 3.56 6.91 -2.52
N SER A 66 2.66 6.23 -3.24
CA SER A 66 1.24 6.60 -3.36
C SER A 66 0.37 5.35 -3.45
N VAL A 67 -0.87 5.44 -2.97
CA VAL A 67 -1.89 4.40 -3.09
C VAL A 67 -3.22 5.06 -3.47
N THR A 68 -3.86 4.57 -4.51
CA THR A 68 -5.14 5.07 -5.00
C THR A 68 -6.11 3.90 -5.18
N PRO A 69 -7.32 3.96 -4.60
CA PRO A 69 -8.41 3.04 -4.92
C PRO A 69 -8.68 2.98 -6.43
N VAL A 70 -8.88 1.78 -6.99
CA VAL A 70 -9.34 1.59 -8.37
C VAL A 70 -10.86 1.55 -8.44
#